data_AF-A0A962V4N4-F1
#
_entry.id   AF-A0A962V4N4-F1
#
_cell.length_a   1.000
_cell.length_b   1.000
_cell.length_c   1.000
_cell.angle_alpha   90.00
_cell.angle_beta   90.00
_cell.angle_gamma   90.00
#
_symmetry.space_group_name_H-M   'P 1'
#
loop_
_entity.id
_entity.type
_entity.pdbx_description
1 polymer ?
#
loop_
_entity_poly.entity_id
_entity_poly.type
_entity_poly.pdbx_seq_one_letter_code
_entity_poly.pdbx_strand_id
1 'polypeptide(L)'
;PGDTIEVHWVHTSCDTQPGKGLGSCLSESCANPTLRVETQVFTVVNDASALDFNDLSYDGNIVNGRHQAKSLPTGTGEPVEFLGSTTGPSFTEQQCSPLQVSWSVRPQCAKVSISSLSEWCKDNVFEEDHAHGVRKLVTNPKLLSEID
;
A
#
# COMPACT_ATOMS: atom_id res chain seq x y z
N PRO A 1 -17.98 15.47 5.28
CA PRO A 1 -17.49 14.08 5.41
C PRO A 1 -16.87 13.66 4.08
N GLY A 2 -15.60 13.22 4.10
CA GLY A 2 -14.91 12.73 2.91
C GLY A 2 -14.75 11.21 2.98
N ASP A 3 -14.65 10.57 1.82
CA ASP A 3 -14.37 9.13 1.73
C ASP A 3 -12.97 8.81 2.28
N THR A 4 -12.77 7.57 2.68
CA THR A 4 -11.46 7.07 3.09
C THR A 4 -10.85 6.20 2.02
N ILE A 5 -9.54 6.33 1.82
CA ILE A 5 -8.76 5.42 0.98
C ILE A 5 -7.71 4.73 1.83
N GLU A 6 -7.36 3.51 1.45
CA GLU A 6 -6.22 2.78 1.97
C GLU A 6 -5.18 2.65 0.86
N VAL A 7 -3.92 2.97 1.17
CA VAL A 7 -2.83 2.93 0.20
C VAL A 7 -1.79 1.93 0.67
N HIS A 8 -1.34 1.09 -0.26
CA HIS A 8 -0.33 0.05 -0.04
C HIS A 8 0.91 0.38 -0.87
N TRP A 9 2.03 0.69 -0.19
CA TRP A 9 3.34 0.79 -0.83
C TRP A 9 4.03 -0.57 -0.77
N VAL A 10 4.01 -1.28 -1.89
CA VAL A 10 4.59 -2.63 -1.98
C VAL A 10 6.06 -2.54 -2.37
N HIS A 11 6.93 -3.07 -1.50
CA HIS A 11 8.35 -3.22 -1.73
C HIS A 11 8.69 -4.68 -2.00
N THR A 12 9.58 -4.92 -2.95
CA THR A 12 10.06 -6.26 -3.33
C THR A 12 11.58 -6.37 -3.19
N SER A 13 12.05 -7.58 -2.85
CA SER A 13 13.46 -7.94 -2.92
C SER A 13 13.93 -8.23 -4.36
N CYS A 14 13.02 -8.35 -5.33
CA CYS A 14 13.37 -8.59 -6.73
C CYS A 14 13.95 -7.33 -7.38
N ASP A 15 14.82 -7.51 -8.37
CA ASP A 15 15.31 -6.45 -9.24
C ASP A 15 14.34 -6.24 -10.41
N THR A 16 13.23 -5.55 -10.13
CA THR A 16 12.17 -5.25 -11.09
C THR A 16 11.82 -3.78 -11.06
N GLN A 17 11.22 -3.30 -12.14
CA GLN A 17 10.69 -1.93 -12.22
C GLN A 17 9.26 -1.88 -11.68
N PRO A 18 8.83 -0.75 -11.10
CA PRO A 18 7.44 -0.52 -10.75
C PRO A 18 6.53 -0.70 -11.96
N GLY A 19 5.31 -1.15 -11.71
CA GLY A 19 4.33 -1.36 -12.77
C GLY A 19 3.00 -1.84 -12.22
N LYS A 20 2.03 -2.02 -13.13
CA LYS A 20 0.67 -2.41 -12.79
C LYS A 20 0.59 -3.69 -11.97
N GLY A 21 -0.04 -3.57 -10.79
CA GLY A 21 -0.40 -4.67 -9.92
C GLY A 21 0.79 -5.46 -9.35
N LEU A 22 0.48 -6.48 -8.54
CA LEU A 22 1.49 -7.25 -7.81
C LEU A 22 2.45 -8.04 -8.73
N GLY A 23 2.05 -8.31 -9.97
CA GLY A 23 2.87 -8.99 -10.97
C GLY A 23 4.21 -8.28 -11.24
N SER A 24 4.24 -6.95 -11.13
CA SER A 24 5.46 -6.14 -11.32
C SER A 24 6.52 -6.36 -10.23
N CYS A 25 6.11 -6.89 -9.07
CA CYS A 25 7.01 -7.19 -7.96
C CYS A 25 7.79 -8.50 -8.15
N LEU A 26 7.54 -9.24 -9.23
CA LEU A 26 8.02 -10.60 -9.49
C LEU A 26 8.80 -10.66 -10.81
N SER A 27 9.67 -11.65 -10.96
CA SER A 27 10.30 -11.99 -12.25
C SER A 27 10.48 -13.51 -12.37
N GLU A 28 10.83 -13.99 -13.57
CA GLU A 28 11.16 -15.42 -13.78
C GLU A 28 12.30 -15.90 -12.87
N SER A 29 13.31 -15.05 -12.64
CA SER A 29 14.44 -15.34 -11.76
C SER A 29 14.15 -15.06 -10.28
N CYS A 30 12.99 -14.49 -9.95
CA CYS A 30 12.60 -14.07 -8.61
C CYS A 30 11.09 -14.28 -8.42
N ALA A 31 10.68 -15.56 -8.43
CA ALA A 31 9.27 -15.95 -8.37
C ALA A 31 8.66 -15.91 -6.95
N ASN A 32 9.49 -15.87 -5.91
CA ASN A 32 9.04 -15.80 -4.51
C ASN A 32 9.87 -14.77 -3.70
N PRO A 33 9.68 -13.47 -3.95
CA PRO A 33 10.35 -12.41 -3.21
C PRO A 33 9.94 -12.35 -1.74
N THR A 34 10.80 -11.68 -0.96
CA THR A 34 10.34 -11.05 0.28
C THR A 34 9.60 -9.77 -0.09
N LEU A 35 8.33 -9.70 0.32
CA LEU A 35 7.51 -8.51 0.17
C LEU A 35 7.36 -7.78 1.50
N ARG A 36 7.48 -6.46 1.46
CA ARG A 36 7.13 -5.56 2.57
C ARG A 36 6.08 -4.58 2.07
N VAL A 37 4.98 -4.43 2.81
CA VAL A 37 3.92 -3.48 2.48
C VAL A 37 3.77 -2.48 3.60
N GLU A 38 4.02 -1.21 3.27
CA GLU A 38 3.69 -0.08 4.14
C GLU A 38 2.27 0.38 3.82
N THR A 39 1.48 0.68 4.85
CA THR A 39 0.05 0.94 4.70
C THR A 39 -0.40 2.15 5.50
N GLN A 40 -1.23 2.98 4.87
CA GLN A 40 -1.86 4.13 5.51
C GLN A 40 -3.31 4.26 5.04
N VAL A 41 -4.23 4.48 5.98
CA VAL A 41 -5.58 4.95 5.68
C VAL A 41 -5.60 6.48 5.70
N PHE A 42 -6.18 7.09 4.67
CA PHE A 42 -6.37 8.54 4.59
C PHE A 42 -7.84 8.90 4.59
N THR A 43 -8.16 10.04 5.20
CA THR A 43 -9.39 10.77 4.88
C THR A 43 -9.11 11.67 3.68
N VAL A 44 -9.86 11.50 2.60
CA VAL A 44 -9.76 12.34 1.41
C VAL A 44 -10.52 13.64 1.65
N VAL A 45 -9.83 14.77 1.54
CA VAL A 45 -10.39 16.10 1.85
C VAL A 45 -10.17 17.09 0.71
N ASN A 46 -11.12 17.99 0.52
CA ASN A 46 -10.96 19.14 -0.36
C ASN A 46 -10.26 20.28 0.40
N ASP A 47 -8.98 20.08 0.71
CA ASP A 47 -8.14 21.01 1.47
C ASP A 47 -6.73 21.01 0.88
N ALA A 48 -6.30 22.15 0.34
CA ALA A 48 -4.98 22.30 -0.28
C ALA A 48 -3.82 22.28 0.74
N SER A 49 -4.11 22.39 2.04
CA SER A 49 -3.12 22.26 3.12
C SER A 49 -2.95 20.81 3.61
N ALA A 50 -3.81 19.89 3.17
CA ALA A 50 -3.65 18.47 3.42
C ALA A 50 -2.44 17.90 2.66
N LEU A 51 -2.05 16.66 2.97
CA LEU A 51 -0.91 16.02 2.32
C LEU A 51 -1.11 15.97 0.79
N ASP A 52 -0.04 16.27 0.05
CA ASP A 52 0.02 16.07 -1.39
C ASP A 52 0.34 14.59 -1.65
N PHE A 53 -0.58 13.89 -2.30
CA PHE A 53 -0.40 12.47 -2.61
C PHE A 53 0.81 12.22 -3.52
N ASN A 54 1.16 13.18 -4.36
CA ASN A 54 2.30 13.04 -5.26
C ASN A 54 3.61 12.94 -4.49
N ASP A 55 3.75 13.54 -3.31
CA ASP A 55 4.94 13.41 -2.44
C ASP A 55 5.08 12.05 -1.78
N LEU A 56 3.99 11.29 -1.75
CA LEU A 56 3.93 9.93 -1.24
C LEU A 56 4.03 8.89 -2.37
N SER A 57 4.09 9.32 -3.63
CA SER A 57 4.13 8.42 -4.78
C SER A 57 5.56 8.15 -5.27
N TYR A 58 5.71 7.15 -6.13
CA TYR A 58 6.94 6.89 -6.87
C TYR A 58 7.02 7.79 -8.10
N ASP A 59 8.19 8.41 -8.29
CA ASP A 59 8.52 9.24 -9.46
C ASP A 59 10.00 9.08 -9.80
N GLY A 60 10.44 7.83 -10.04
CA GLY A 60 11.83 7.52 -10.37
C GLY A 60 12.78 7.36 -9.17
N ASN A 61 12.28 7.44 -7.94
CA ASN A 61 13.12 7.42 -6.75
C ASN A 61 13.70 6.02 -6.46
N ILE A 62 15.02 5.97 -6.22
CA ILE A 62 15.78 4.74 -5.96
C ILE A 62 16.58 4.91 -4.67
N VAL A 63 16.43 3.95 -3.76
CA VAL A 63 17.16 3.90 -2.49
C VAL A 63 17.85 2.54 -2.38
N ASN A 64 19.18 2.55 -2.21
CA ASN A 64 20.01 1.33 -2.18
C ASN A 64 19.78 0.40 -3.39
N GLY A 65 19.62 0.97 -4.58
CA GLY A 65 19.39 0.23 -5.82
C GLY A 65 17.98 -0.34 -5.97
N ARG A 66 17.03 0.01 -5.09
CA ARG A 66 15.62 -0.43 -5.17
C ARG A 66 14.69 0.75 -5.37
N HIS A 67 13.67 0.56 -6.19
CA HIS A 67 12.59 1.52 -6.40
C HIS A 67 11.76 1.70 -5.14
N GLN A 68 11.53 2.95 -4.74
CA GLN A 68 10.74 3.30 -3.57
C GLN A 68 9.92 4.57 -3.82
N ALA A 69 8.79 4.71 -3.14
CA ALA A 69 8.10 5.99 -3.09
C ALA A 69 9.04 7.12 -2.63
N LYS A 70 8.72 8.37 -2.99
CA LYS A 70 9.50 9.55 -2.56
C LYS A 70 9.53 9.67 -1.04
N SER A 71 8.41 9.42 -0.39
CA SER A 71 8.30 9.40 1.06
C SER A 71 7.13 8.53 1.52
N LEU A 72 7.13 8.19 2.81
CA LEU A 72 6.01 7.55 3.48
C LEU A 72 5.40 8.52 4.49
N PRO A 73 4.09 8.42 4.77
CA PRO A 73 3.46 9.18 5.85
C PRO A 73 4.18 8.95 7.17
N THR A 74 4.29 10.00 7.97
CA THR A 74 4.84 9.97 9.33
C THR A 74 3.87 10.67 10.29
N GLY A 75 4.06 10.49 11.60
CA GLY A 75 3.21 11.13 12.61
C GLY A 75 1.83 10.49 12.81
N THR A 76 1.59 9.31 12.24
CA THR A 76 0.34 8.54 12.36
C THR A 76 0.45 7.32 13.26
N GLY A 77 1.35 7.39 14.25
CA GLY A 77 1.64 6.33 15.22
C GLY A 77 2.69 5.32 14.76
N GLU A 78 3.17 4.53 15.73
CA GLU A 78 4.04 3.37 15.47
C GLU A 78 3.25 2.32 14.68
N PRO A 79 3.82 1.74 13.59
CA PRO A 79 3.10 0.77 12.79
C PRO A 79 2.82 -0.52 13.54
N VAL A 80 1.66 -1.11 13.28
CA VAL A 80 1.34 -2.48 13.67
C VAL A 80 1.91 -3.41 12.60
N GLU A 81 2.90 -4.20 12.99
CA GLU A 81 3.61 -5.12 12.09
C GLU A 81 3.10 -6.55 12.23
N PHE A 82 2.84 -7.22 11.11
CA PHE A 82 2.45 -8.63 11.11
C PHE A 82 2.82 -9.34 9.81
N LEU A 83 2.97 -10.66 9.88
CA LEU A 83 3.11 -11.51 8.70
C LEU A 83 1.72 -11.84 8.15
N GLY A 84 1.56 -11.66 6.85
CA GLY A 84 0.30 -11.89 6.17
C GLY A 84 0.50 -12.40 4.75
N SER A 85 -0.57 -12.27 3.96
CA SER A 85 -0.64 -12.73 2.58
C SER A 85 -0.96 -11.58 1.63
N THR A 86 -1.02 -11.89 0.35
CA THR A 86 -1.54 -10.97 -0.66
C THR A 86 -3.03 -10.74 -0.49
N THR A 87 -3.45 -9.55 -0.90
CA THR A 87 -4.75 -8.98 -0.68
C THR A 87 -5.82 -9.32 -1.74
N GLY A 88 -5.47 -10.12 -2.74
CA GLY A 88 -6.37 -10.51 -3.82
C GLY A 88 -7.52 -11.41 -3.36
N PRO A 89 -8.68 -11.41 -4.05
CA PRO A 89 -9.88 -12.13 -3.63
C PRO A 89 -9.81 -13.66 -3.79
N SER A 90 -8.72 -14.19 -4.38
CA SER A 90 -8.58 -15.61 -4.73
C SER A 90 -8.12 -16.52 -3.57
N PHE A 91 -7.83 -15.95 -2.40
CA PHE A 91 -7.32 -16.69 -1.23
C PHE A 91 -8.30 -16.65 -0.07
N THR A 92 -8.21 -17.63 0.83
CA THR A 92 -9.11 -17.79 1.99
C THR A 92 -8.33 -18.18 3.25
N GLU A 93 -9.02 -18.34 4.38
CA GLU A 93 -8.43 -18.91 5.60
C GLU A 93 -8.00 -20.39 5.43
N GLN A 94 -8.36 -21.04 4.33
CA GLN A 94 -7.99 -22.43 4.01
C GLN A 94 -6.99 -22.51 2.84
N GLN A 95 -7.06 -21.57 1.89
CA GLN A 95 -6.16 -21.51 0.75
C GLN A 95 -5.22 -20.31 0.89
N CYS A 96 -3.96 -20.60 1.20
CA CYS A 96 -2.93 -19.57 1.40
C CYS A 96 -2.47 -18.96 0.07
N SER A 97 -2.07 -17.69 0.13
CA SER A 97 -1.26 -17.09 -0.93
C SER A 97 0.11 -17.79 -0.99
N PRO A 98 0.67 -18.03 -2.19
CA PRO A 98 2.03 -18.52 -2.31
C PRO A 98 3.07 -17.49 -1.86
N LEU A 99 2.71 -16.21 -1.79
CA LEU A 99 3.60 -15.12 -1.41
C LEU A 99 3.45 -14.79 0.08
N GLN A 100 4.59 -14.60 0.73
CA GLN A 100 4.68 -14.16 2.11
C GLN A 100 4.90 -12.65 2.16
N VAL A 101 4.07 -11.95 2.91
CA VAL A 101 4.09 -10.48 2.98
C VAL A 101 4.28 -10.04 4.42
N SER A 102 5.27 -9.18 4.66
CA SER A 102 5.35 -8.41 5.90
C SER A 102 4.53 -7.14 5.75
N TRP A 103 3.56 -6.93 6.64
CA TRP A 103 2.70 -5.76 6.66
C TRP A 103 3.13 -4.82 7.78
N SER A 104 3.11 -3.53 7.48
CA SER A 104 3.32 -2.42 8.41
C SER A 104 2.14 -1.46 8.22
N VAL A 105 1.21 -1.44 9.18
CA VAL A 105 -0.03 -0.65 9.09
C VAL A 105 -0.03 0.45 10.14
N ARG A 106 -0.10 1.70 9.70
CA ARG A 106 -0.14 2.84 10.62
C ARG A 106 -1.53 2.98 11.27
N PRO A 107 -1.61 3.12 12.61
CA PRO A 107 -2.90 3.02 13.32
C PRO A 107 -3.77 4.28 13.21
N GLN A 108 -3.20 5.45 12.95
CA GLN A 108 -3.96 6.71 12.86
C GLN A 108 -4.12 7.17 11.42
N CYS A 109 -5.27 7.75 11.09
CA CYS A 109 -5.51 8.31 9.76
C CYS A 109 -4.78 9.64 9.55
N ALA A 110 -4.32 9.89 8.33
CA ALA A 110 -3.90 11.22 7.86
C ALA A 110 -4.92 11.82 6.89
N LYS A 111 -4.82 13.12 6.61
CA LYS A 111 -5.63 13.77 5.56
C LYS A 111 -4.81 13.91 4.30
N VAL A 112 -5.42 13.59 3.15
CA VAL A 112 -4.82 13.78 1.82
C VAL A 112 -5.72 14.67 0.96
N SER A 113 -5.10 15.53 0.16
CA SER A 113 -5.81 16.44 -0.72
C SER A 113 -6.41 15.69 -1.92
N ILE A 114 -7.72 15.82 -2.13
CA ILE A 114 -8.43 15.20 -3.25
C ILE A 114 -7.91 15.68 -4.62
N SER A 115 -7.46 16.94 -4.72
CA SER A 115 -6.92 17.46 -5.97
C SER A 115 -5.59 16.81 -6.32
N SER A 116 -4.73 16.58 -5.33
CA SER A 116 -3.44 15.90 -5.54
C SER A 116 -3.61 14.44 -5.94
N LEU A 117 -4.53 13.73 -5.27
CA LEU A 117 -4.87 12.35 -5.58
C LEU A 117 -5.49 12.24 -6.98
N SER A 118 -6.41 13.15 -7.33
CA SER A 118 -7.03 13.19 -8.65
C SER A 118 -6.02 13.47 -9.76
N GLU A 119 -4.96 14.22 -9.51
CA GLU A 119 -3.88 14.42 -10.48
C GLU A 119 -3.09 13.12 -10.70
N TRP A 120 -2.69 12.47 -9.60
CA TRP A 120 -1.97 11.20 -9.66
C TRP A 120 -2.75 10.08 -10.38
N CYS A 121 -4.07 10.03 -10.20
CA CYS A 121 -4.92 9.06 -10.89
C CYS A 121 -5.04 9.28 -12.41
N LYS A 122 -4.58 10.40 -12.96
CA LYS A 122 -4.59 10.62 -14.42
C LYS A 122 -3.46 9.88 -15.12
N ASP A 123 -2.30 9.81 -14.49
CA ASP A 123 -1.10 9.20 -15.04
C ASP A 123 -0.13 8.80 -13.92
N ASN A 124 0.08 7.50 -13.75
CA ASN A 124 1.09 6.95 -12.87
C ASN A 124 1.56 5.59 -13.39
N VAL A 125 2.78 5.20 -13.03
CA VAL A 125 3.42 3.95 -13.48
C VAL A 125 2.66 2.68 -13.06
N PHE A 126 1.77 2.77 -12.08
CA PHE A 126 0.98 1.66 -11.58
C PHE A 126 -0.34 1.47 -12.33
N GLU A 127 -0.69 2.38 -13.24
CA GLU A 127 -1.98 2.44 -13.94
C GLU A 127 -3.20 2.47 -12.99
N GLU A 128 -3.02 3.10 -11.82
CA GLU A 128 -4.07 3.23 -10.81
C GLU A 128 -4.93 4.46 -11.10
N ASP A 129 -6.18 4.26 -11.50
CA ASP A 129 -7.12 5.32 -11.90
C ASP A 129 -8.39 5.39 -11.04
N HIS A 130 -8.58 4.45 -10.10
CA HIS A 130 -9.71 4.42 -9.17
C HIS A 130 -9.38 3.68 -7.87
N ALA A 131 -10.20 3.87 -6.84
CA ALA A 131 -10.12 3.07 -5.62
C ALA A 131 -10.66 1.65 -5.89
N HIS A 132 -9.88 0.64 -5.52
CA HIS A 132 -10.31 -0.75 -5.58
C HIS A 132 -11.37 -1.06 -4.51
N GLY A 133 -12.14 -2.13 -4.74
CA GLY A 133 -13.22 -2.53 -3.83
C GLY A 133 -12.76 -2.80 -2.39
N VAL A 134 -13.63 -2.49 -1.44
CA VAL A 134 -13.42 -2.72 0.00
C VAL A 134 -13.54 -4.20 0.38
N ARG A 135 -12.77 -4.64 1.37
CA ARG A 135 -12.87 -6.00 1.91
C ARG A 135 -13.86 -6.09 3.07
N LYS A 136 -14.33 -7.31 3.33
CA LYS A 136 -15.04 -7.63 4.57
C LYS A 136 -14.08 -7.50 5.75
N LEU A 137 -14.58 -6.98 6.86
CA LEU A 137 -13.84 -6.94 8.11
C LEU A 137 -13.52 -8.36 8.58
N VAL A 138 -12.30 -8.56 9.05
CA VAL A 138 -11.92 -9.78 9.77
C VAL A 138 -12.64 -9.74 11.12
N THR A 139 -13.48 -10.74 11.38
CA THR A 139 -14.27 -10.81 12.61
C THR A 139 -13.76 -11.85 13.60
N ASN A 140 -12.87 -12.75 13.17
CA ASN A 140 -12.26 -13.74 14.04
C ASN A 140 -11.15 -13.06 14.86
N PRO A 141 -11.30 -12.91 16.19
CA PRO A 141 -10.32 -12.18 17.00
C PRO A 141 -8.93 -12.83 17.01
N LYS A 142 -8.84 -14.13 16.71
CA LYS A 142 -7.54 -14.84 16.62
C LYS A 142 -6.71 -14.43 15.40
N LEU A 143 -7.31 -13.76 14.43
CA LEU A 143 -6.68 -13.29 13.20
C LEU A 143 -6.44 -11.77 13.22
N LEU A 144 -6.74 -11.10 14.33
CA LEU A 144 -6.50 -9.67 14.51
C LEU A 144 -5.18 -9.47 15.23
N SER A 145 -4.35 -8.57 14.70
CA SER A 145 -3.21 -8.04 15.41
C SER A 145 -3.68 -7.02 16.46
N GLU A 146 -3.00 -6.99 17.60
CA GLU A 146 -3.25 -5.97 18.63
C GLU A 146 -2.85 -4.59 18.11
N ILE A 147 -3.66 -3.58 18.44
CA ILE A 147 -3.38 -2.18 18.20
C ILE A 147 -3.31 -1.53 19.58
N ASP A 148 -2.16 -0.94 19.91
CA ASP A 148 -1.93 -0.22 21.17
C ASP A 148 -2.60 1.17 21.18
#